data_AF-A0A9D0X969-F1
#
_entry.id   AF-A0A9D0X969-F1
#
_cell.length_a   1.000
_cell.length_b   1.000
_cell.length_c   1.000
_cell.angle_alpha   90.00
_cell.angle_beta   90.00
_cell.angle_gamma   90.00
#
_symmetry.space_group_name_H-M   'P 1'
#
loop_
_entity.id
_entity.type
_entity.pdbx_description
1 polymer ?
#
loop_
_entity_poly.entity_id
_entity_poly.type
_entity_poly.pdbx_seq_one_letter_code
_entity_poly.pdbx_strand_id
1 'polypeptide(L)'
;MADNKNPGSGFEGFGAEWKATSLSAADARRATDWVEARIDRRALLTGKRKEDVRDIMWQLEKEGEIVVHRVGDHNKPVIAQTLYGWDKKIPTD
;
A
#
# COMPACT_ATOMS: atom_id res chain seq x y z
N MET A 1 8.33 -26.94 -25.93
CA MET A 1 7.42 -27.05 -24.78
C MET A 1 8.26 -27.02 -23.51
N ALA A 2 8.07 -26.01 -22.66
CA ALA A 2 8.54 -26.02 -21.29
C ALA A 2 7.49 -25.24 -20.47
N ASP A 3 6.68 -25.99 -19.73
CA ASP A 3 5.68 -25.49 -18.80
C ASP A 3 6.37 -24.64 -17.72
N ASN A 4 6.06 -23.34 -17.66
CA ASN A 4 6.34 -22.54 -16.47
C ASN A 4 5.02 -22.25 -15.76
N LYS A 5 4.52 -23.24 -15.01
CA LYS A 5 3.51 -22.99 -13.98
C LYS A 5 4.14 -22.04 -12.98
N ASN A 6 3.55 -20.85 -12.80
CA ASN A 6 3.92 -19.93 -11.73
C ASN A 6 2.93 -20.07 -10.57
N PRO A 7 3.13 -20.97 -9.59
CA PRO A 7 2.44 -20.91 -8.32
C PRO A 7 3.31 -20.10 -7.37
N GLY A 8 3.03 -18.80 -7.24
CA GLY A 8 3.88 -17.93 -6.44
C GLY A 8 3.26 -16.58 -6.18
N SER A 9 2.09 -16.55 -5.55
CA SER A 9 1.70 -15.42 -4.69
C SER A 9 2.68 -15.41 -3.51
N GLY A 10 3.88 -14.89 -3.76
CA GLY A 10 5.00 -14.87 -2.84
C GLY A 10 4.76 -13.85 -1.74
N PHE A 11 5.05 -14.28 -0.52
CA PHE A 11 5.05 -13.53 0.74
C PHE A 11 6.17 -12.45 0.76
N GLU A 12 6.36 -11.72 -0.34
CA GLU A 12 7.46 -10.76 -0.56
C GLU A 12 6.97 -9.30 -0.69
N GLY A 13 5.67 -9.06 -0.50
CA GLY A 13 5.10 -7.70 -0.47
C GLY A 13 4.95 -7.05 -1.85
N PHE A 14 5.20 -7.77 -2.94
CA PHE A 14 4.95 -7.30 -4.29
C PHE A 14 3.54 -7.71 -4.74
N GLY A 15 2.74 -6.73 -5.18
CA GLY A 15 1.35 -6.94 -5.59
C GLY A 15 1.22 -7.81 -6.86
N ALA A 16 -0.01 -8.24 -7.17
CA ALA A 16 -0.31 -9.06 -8.34
C ALA A 16 0.02 -8.37 -9.69
N GLU A 17 0.20 -7.05 -9.66
CA GLU A 17 0.65 -6.20 -10.75
C GLU A 17 2.16 -6.22 -10.98
N TRP A 18 2.94 -6.83 -10.08
CA TRP A 18 4.39 -6.86 -10.21
C TRP A 18 4.82 -7.66 -11.42
N LYS A 19 5.53 -6.99 -12.33
CA LYS A 19 6.03 -7.59 -13.56
C LYS A 19 7.55 -7.61 -13.53
N ALA A 20 8.13 -8.80 -13.59
CA ALA A 20 9.56 -8.98 -13.75
C ALA A 20 10.05 -8.21 -14.99
N THR A 21 11.07 -7.38 -14.82
CA THR A 21 11.68 -6.65 -15.93
C THR A 21 12.52 -7.60 -16.77
N SER A 22 12.37 -7.56 -18.10
CA SER A 22 13.17 -8.36 -19.04
C SER A 22 14.57 -7.76 -19.28
N LEU A 23 15.21 -7.26 -18.23
CA LEU A 23 16.51 -6.61 -18.31
C LEU A 23 17.64 -7.64 -18.27
N SER A 24 18.71 -7.39 -19.03
CA SER A 24 19.94 -8.16 -18.89
C SER A 24 20.60 -7.87 -17.53
N ALA A 25 21.47 -8.78 -17.05
CA ALA A 25 22.16 -8.59 -15.77
C ALA A 25 22.99 -7.28 -15.72
N ALA A 26 23.49 -6.82 -16.87
CA ALA A 26 24.23 -5.55 -16.98
C ALA A 26 23.28 -4.33 -16.92
N ASP A 27 22.09 -4.44 -17.50
CA ASP A 27 21.09 -3.37 -17.49
C ASP A 27 20.42 -3.25 -16.13
N ALA A 28 20.17 -4.37 -15.45
CA ALA A 28 19.67 -4.40 -14.10
C ALA A 28 20.61 -3.66 -13.13
N ARG A 29 21.93 -3.90 -13.23
CA ARG A 29 22.94 -3.19 -12.43
C ARG A 29 22.93 -1.68 -12.70
N ARG A 30 22.94 -1.28 -13.97
CA ARG A 30 22.87 0.15 -14.34
C ARG A 30 21.58 0.82 -13.87
N ALA A 31 20.45 0.11 -13.92
CA ALA A 31 19.18 0.60 -13.40
C ALA A 31 19.25 0.78 -11.87
N THR A 32 19.81 -0.20 -11.14
CA THR A 32 20.02 -0.08 -9.70
C THR A 32 20.94 1.08 -9.35
N ASP A 33 22.08 1.22 -10.03
CA ASP A 33 23.02 2.32 -9.81
C ASP A 33 22.37 3.69 -10.06
N TRP A 34 21.53 3.80 -11.10
CA TRP A 34 20.76 5.00 -11.39
C TRP A 34 19.71 5.29 -10.31
N VAL A 35 18.99 4.27 -9.84
CA VAL A 35 18.00 4.40 -8.75
C VAL A 35 18.70 4.81 -7.46
N GLU A 36 19.83 4.20 -7.10
CA GLU A 36 20.62 4.56 -5.92
C GLU A 36 21.21 5.96 -5.99
N ALA A 37 21.61 6.42 -7.18
CA ALA A 37 22.06 7.80 -7.40
C ALA A 37 20.90 8.81 -7.36
N ARG A 38 19.70 8.42 -7.84
CA ARG A 38 18.48 9.23 -7.86
C ARG A 38 17.81 9.33 -6.49
N ILE A 39 17.85 8.25 -5.70
CA ILE A 39 17.52 8.24 -4.28
C ILE A 39 18.68 8.93 -3.57
N ASP A 40 18.64 10.26 -3.60
CA ASP A 40 19.63 11.10 -2.96
C ASP A 40 19.71 10.72 -1.48
N ARG A 41 20.77 9.98 -1.09
CA ARG A 41 21.02 9.62 0.31
C ARG A 41 21.08 10.86 1.20
N ARG A 42 21.34 12.07 0.66
CA ARG A 42 21.23 13.34 1.40
C ARG A 42 19.79 13.74 1.71
N ALA A 43 18.81 13.37 0.89
CA ALA A 43 17.40 13.58 1.20
C ALA A 43 16.95 12.75 2.42
N LEU A 44 17.56 11.59 2.65
CA LEU A 44 17.34 10.75 3.83
C LEU A 44 18.16 11.18 5.06
N LEU A 45 19.29 11.87 4.87
CA LEU A 45 20.21 12.32 5.92
C LEU A 45 20.02 13.76 6.38
N THR A 46 19.17 14.55 5.70
CA THR A 46 18.76 15.85 6.23
C THR A 46 17.84 15.58 7.42
N GLY A 47 18.34 15.84 8.63
CA GLY A 47 17.63 15.69 9.91
C GLY A 47 16.44 16.63 10.09
N LYS A 48 15.69 16.93 9.02
CA LYS A 48 14.38 17.54 9.12
C LYS A 48 13.45 16.49 9.71
N ARG A 49 12.76 16.84 10.80
CA ARG A 49 11.67 16.03 11.36
C ARG A 49 10.77 15.64 10.19
N LYS A 50 10.60 14.34 9.97
CA LYS A 50 9.52 13.84 9.12
C LYS A 50 8.24 14.43 9.71
N GLU A 51 7.54 15.24 8.93
CA GLU A 51 6.26 15.80 9.33
C GLU A 51 5.32 14.64 9.65
N ASP A 52 4.57 14.76 10.74
CA ASP A 52 3.61 13.73 11.10
C ASP A 52 2.51 13.73 10.04
N VAL A 53 2.29 12.57 9.41
CA VAL A 53 1.23 12.38 8.41
C VAL A 53 -0.13 12.78 8.99
N ARG A 54 -0.35 12.60 10.30
CA ARG A 54 -1.58 13.00 10.97
C ARG A 54 -1.79 14.51 10.96
N ASP A 55 -0.73 15.29 11.14
CA ASP A 55 -0.80 16.76 11.13
C ASP A 55 -1.07 17.28 9.72
N ILE A 56 -0.44 16.69 8.70
CA ILE A 56 -0.67 17.01 7.29
C ILE A 56 -2.12 16.69 6.92
N MET A 57 -2.62 15.49 7.28
CA MET A 57 -4.01 15.10 7.00
C MET A 57 -5.02 16.02 7.70
N TRP A 58 -4.72 16.48 8.92
CA TRP A 58 -5.56 17.44 9.62
C TRP A 58 -5.61 18.80 8.91
N GLN A 59 -4.47 19.28 8.43
CA GLN A 59 -4.41 20.53 7.68
C GLN A 59 -5.20 20.44 6.37
N LEU A 60 -5.05 19.34 5.61
CA LEU A 60 -5.78 19.10 4.37
C LEU A 60 -7.29 18.94 4.60
N GLU A 61 -7.70 18.32 5.70
CA GLU A 61 -9.11 18.23 6.10
C GLU A 61 -9.69 19.62 6.38
N LYS A 62 -8.94 20.47 7.10
CA LYS A 62 -9.34 21.85 7.40
C LYS A 62 -9.44 22.72 6.14
N GLU A 63 -8.54 22.52 5.18
CA GLU A 63 -8.52 23.22 3.89
C GLU A 63 -9.60 22.69 2.92
N GLY A 64 -10.27 21.59 3.28
CA GLY A 64 -11.35 20.99 2.49
C GLY A 64 -10.85 20.18 1.29
N GLU A 65 -9.55 19.87 1.24
CA GLU A 65 -8.96 19.05 0.17
C GLU A 65 -9.25 17.56 0.36
N ILE A 66 -9.42 17.11 1.62
CA ILE A 66 -9.77 15.73 1.95
C ILE A 66 -10.88 15.66 3.00
N VAL A 67 -11.55 14.52 3.08
CA VAL A 67 -12.49 14.19 4.17
C VAL A 67 -11.91 13.02 4.97
N VAL A 68 -11.77 13.18 6.29
CA VAL A 68 -11.23 12.14 7.17
C VAL A 68 -12.35 11.51 7.99
N HIS A 69 -12.68 10.25 7.69
CA HIS A 69 -13.61 9.47 8.50
C HIS A 69 -12.88 8.78 9.66
N ARG A 70 -13.24 9.13 10.89
CA ARG A 70 -12.65 8.52 12.10
C ARG A 70 -13.42 7.26 12.46
N VAL A 71 -12.81 6.10 12.15
CA VAL A 71 -13.38 4.79 12.47
C VAL A 71 -13.15 4.47 13.95
N GLY A 72 -14.22 4.14 14.66
CA GLY A 72 -14.22 3.66 16.04
C GLY A 72 -15.15 2.46 16.23
N ASP A 73 -15.48 2.18 17.48
CA ASP A 73 -16.30 1.01 17.83
C ASP A 73 -17.73 1.06 17.28
N HIS A 74 -18.24 2.24 16.95
CA HIS A 74 -19.57 2.43 16.37
C HIS A 74 -19.66 1.95 14.92
N ASN A 75 -18.55 1.94 14.18
CA ASN A 75 -18.48 1.41 12.81
C ASN A 75 -18.26 -0.11 12.79
N LYS A 76 -18.37 -0.79 13.94
CA LYS A 76 -18.22 -2.24 14.02
C LYS A 76 -19.39 -2.91 13.32
N PRO A 77 -19.11 -3.76 12.31
CA PRO A 77 -20.15 -4.45 11.58
C PRO A 77 -20.94 -5.38 12.50
N VAL A 78 -22.25 -5.41 12.30
CA VAL A 78 -23.16 -6.30 13.03
C VAL A 78 -23.33 -7.62 12.28
N ILE A 79 -23.49 -8.72 13.02
CA ILE A 79 -23.82 -10.02 12.45
C ILE A 79 -25.33 -10.24 12.59
N ALA A 80 -25.99 -10.55 11.48
CA ALA A 80 -27.41 -10.86 11.46
C ALA A 80 -27.64 -12.20 10.73
N GLN A 81 -28.54 -13.02 11.26
CA GLN A 81 -28.95 -14.26 10.62
C GLN A 81 -29.96 -13.97 9.51
N THR A 82 -29.71 -14.51 8.32
CA THR A 82 -30.60 -14.38 7.17
C THR A 82 -31.76 -15.37 7.25
N LEU A 83 -32.83 -15.11 6.48
CA LEU A 83 -33.98 -16.03 6.35
C LEU A 83 -33.59 -17.42 5.84
N TYR A 84 -32.45 -17.53 5.17
CA TYR A 84 -31.89 -18.78 4.65
C TYR A 84 -30.91 -19.46 5.63
N GLY A 85 -30.80 -18.95 6.87
CA GLY A 85 -30.01 -19.55 7.95
C GLY A 85 -28.52 -19.26 7.90
N TRP A 86 -28.07 -18.32 7.05
CA TRP A 86 -26.67 -17.93 6.95
C TRP A 86 -26.40 -16.65 7.74
N ASP A 87 -25.23 -16.56 8.37
CA ASP A 87 -24.80 -15.34 9.06
C ASP A 87 -24.24 -14.31 8.06
N LYS A 88 -24.80 -13.10 8.10
CA LYS A 88 -24.36 -11.98 7.26
C LYS A 88 -23.71 -10.92 8.12
N LYS A 89 -22.49 -10.53 7.72
CA LYS A 89 -21.77 -9.38 8.27
C LYS A 89 -22.23 -8.11 7.56
N ILE A 90 -22.84 -7.19 8.31
CA ILE A 90 -23.42 -5.95 7.79
C ILE A 90 -22.54 -4.79 8.28
N PRO A 91 -21.87 -4.05 7.37
CA PRO A 91 -21.18 -2.81 7.73
C PRO A 91 -22.15 -1.81 8.36
N THR A 92 -21.71 -1.14 9.41
CA THR A 92 -22.41 -0.01 10.03
C THR A 92 -21.68 1.29 9.70
N ASP A 93 -22.35 2.41 9.97
CA ASP A 93 -21.84 3.77 9.71
C ASP A 93 -20.48 4.02 10.35
#